data_AF-A0A7C4BNU6-F1
#
_entry.id   AF-A0A7C4BNU6-F1
#
_cell.length_a   1.000
_cell.length_b   1.000
_cell.length_c   1.000
_cell.angle_alpha   90.00
_cell.angle_beta   90.00
_cell.angle_gamma   90.00
#
_symmetry.space_group_name_H-M   'P 1'
#
loop_
_entity.id
_entity.type
_entity.pdbx_description
1 polymer ?
#
loop_
_entity_poly.entity_id
_entity_poly.type
_entity_poly.pdbx_seq_one_letter_code
_entity_poly.pdbx_strand_id
1 'polypeptide(L)' 'MSDKLTIQEIVEIAIEIEKNGEAFYYELAESAETAILRDLFKYLSTEEKKHKVKFQEILKSVGGYQISEIYYATEYMGYM' A
#
# COMPACT_ATOMS: atom_id res chain seq x y z
N MET A 1 -24.15 -14.01 -8.98
CA MET A 1 -22.87 -13.30 -8.75
C MET A 1 -22.02 -14.21 -7.89
N SER A 2 -20.84 -14.60 -8.35
CA SER A 2 -19.91 -15.39 -7.53
C SER A 2 -19.14 -14.40 -6.67
N ASP A 3 -19.42 -14.35 -5.37
CA ASP A 3 -18.67 -13.56 -4.38
C ASP A 3 -17.28 -14.20 -4.14
N LYS A 4 -16.40 -14.16 -5.15
CA LYS A 4 -15.02 -14.63 -5.04
C LYS A 4 -14.09 -13.58 -5.59
N LEU A 5 -13.29 -13.00 -4.69
CA LEU A 5 -12.16 -12.17 -5.05
C LEU A 5 -11.09 -13.01 -5.76
N THR A 6 -10.54 -12.46 -6.84
CA THR A 6 -9.36 -12.97 -7.50
C THR A 6 -8.12 -12.72 -6.65
N ILE A 7 -7.06 -13.50 -6.91
CA ILE A 7 -5.77 -13.27 -6.24
C ILE A 7 -5.23 -11.87 -6.56
N GLN A 8 -5.45 -11.36 -7.78
CA GLN A 8 -5.08 -10.01 -8.16
C GLN A 8 -5.79 -8.96 -7.28
N GLU A 9 -7.11 -9.05 -7.14
CA GLU A 9 -7.88 -8.11 -6.31
C GLU A 9 -7.44 -8.17 -4.84
N ILE A 10 -7.13 -9.36 -4.31
CA ILE A 10 -6.62 -9.51 -2.94
C ILE A 10 -5.27 -8.79 -2.77
N VAL A 11 -4.37 -8.91 -3.75
CA VAL A 11 -3.05 -8.26 -3.70
C VAL A 11 -3.19 -6.74 -3.87
N GLU A 12 -4.09 -6.27 -4.72
CA GLU A 12 -4.39 -4.83 -4.87
C GLU A 12 -4.96 -4.24 -3.58
N ILE A 13 -5.87 -4.97 -2.90
CA ILE A 13 -6.38 -4.57 -1.58
C ILE A 13 -5.23 -4.51 -0.56
N ALA A 14 -4.33 -5.50 -0.55
CA ALA A 14 -3.18 -5.48 0.35
C ALA A 14 -2.29 -4.25 0.13
N ILE A 15 -2.00 -3.87 -1.13
CA ILE A 15 -1.22 -2.67 -1.46
C ILE A 15 -1.85 -1.40 -0.88
N GLU A 16 -3.17 -1.25 -0.99
CA GLU A 16 -3.86 -0.08 -0.43
C GLU A 16 -3.88 -0.11 1.11
N ILE A 17 -3.96 -1.29 1.73
CA ILE A 17 -3.81 -1.43 3.19
C ILE A 17 -2.44 -0.92 3.64
N GLU A 18 -1.35 -1.40 3.02
CA GLU A 18 0.01 -0.99 3.39
C GLU A 18 0.26 0.51 3.13
N LYS A 19 -0.31 1.06 2.04
CA LYS A 19 -0.25 2.51 1.76
C LYS A 19 -0.94 3.33 2.85
N ASN A 20 -2.10 2.88 3.31
CA ASN A 20 -2.82 3.53 4.41
C ASN A 20 -2.06 3.37 5.74
N GLY A 21 -1.47 2.19 5.99
CA GLY A 21 -0.62 1.93 7.16
C GLY A 21 0.62 2.83 7.19
N GLU A 22 1.32 2.99 6.05
CA GLU A 22 2.48 3.88 5.91
C GLU A 22 2.11 5.31 6.31
N ALA A 23 1.01 5.85 5.77
CA ALA A 23 0.54 7.21 6.08
C ALA A 23 0.09 7.34 7.54
N PHE A 24 -0.65 6.35 8.05
CA PHE A 24 -1.13 6.35 9.43
C PHE A 24 0.03 6.41 10.44
N TYR A 25 1.03 5.54 10.30
CA TYR A 25 2.18 5.57 11.19
C TYR A 25 3.05 6.80 10.99
N TYR A 26 3.13 7.36 9.78
CA TYR A 26 3.81 8.63 9.56
C TYR A 26 3.13 9.76 10.36
N GLU A 27 1.80 9.89 10.28
CA GLU A 27 1.05 10.91 11.03
C GLU A 27 1.15 10.73 12.56
N LEU A 28 1.17 9.48 13.03
CA LEU A 28 1.41 9.19 14.45
C LEU A 28 2.83 9.58 14.88
N ALA A 29 3.84 9.40 14.03
CA ALA A 29 5.20 9.84 14.33
C ALA A 29 5.29 11.36 14.47
N GLU A 30 4.60 12.10 13.61
CA GLU A 30 4.58 13.57 13.63
C GLU A 30 3.88 14.14 14.86
N SER A 31 2.86 13.43 15.38
CA SER A 31 2.12 13.83 16.59
C SER A 31 2.65 13.24 17.90
N ALA A 32 3.68 12.39 17.85
CA ALA A 32 4.22 11.73 19.03
C ALA A 32 4.98 12.67 19.98
N GLU A 33 4.56 12.70 21.24
CA GLU A 33 5.15 13.52 22.31
C GLU A 33 6.53 13.03 22.77
N THR A 34 6.79 11.72 22.69
CA THR A 34 8.05 11.12 23.13
C THR A 34 8.89 10.63 21.96
N ALA A 35 10.21 10.75 22.09
CA ALA A 35 11.15 10.26 21.08
C ALA A 35 10.98 8.76 20.80
N ILE A 36 10.73 7.97 21.85
CA ILE A 36 10.55 6.51 21.74
C ILE A 36 9.34 6.17 20.85
N LEU A 37 8.20 6.84 21.05
CA LEU A 37 7.01 6.62 20.23
C LEU A 37 7.23 7.11 18.80
N ARG A 38 7.87 8.27 18.62
CA ARG A 38 8.20 8.79 17.29
C ARG A 38 9.06 7.81 16.49
N ASP A 39 10.09 7.26 17.12
CA ASP A 39 11.01 6.32 16.46
C ASP A 39 10.31 5.00 16.14
N LEU A 40 9.45 4.50 17.04
CA LEU A 40 8.62 3.32 16.80
C LEU A 40 7.69 3.53 15.60
N PHE A 41 6.96 4.64 15.53
CA PHE A 41 6.03 4.89 14.43
C PHE A 41 6.75 5.13 13.10
N LYS A 42 7.92 5.80 13.10
CA LYS A 42 8.76 5.90 11.90
C LYS A 42 9.24 4.53 11.42
N TYR A 43 9.62 3.66 12.34
CA TYR A 43 9.99 2.29 12.02
C TYR A 43 8.81 1.55 11.38
N LEU A 44 7.62 1.59 11.99
CA LEU A 44 6.43 0.93 11.45
C LEU A 44 6.03 1.46 10.07
N SER A 45 6.00 2.78 9.88
CA SER A 45 5.75 3.41 8.58
C SER A 45 6.75 2.91 7.51
N THR A 46 8.02 2.72 7.89
CA THR A 46 9.05 2.17 7.00
C THR A 46 8.83 0.70 6.66
N GLU A 47 8.34 -0.10 7.61
CA GLU A 47 8.00 -1.51 7.36
C GLU A 47 6.80 -1.65 6.40
N GLU A 48 5.73 -0.87 6.60
CA GLU A 48 4.57 -0.84 5.68
C GLU A 48 5.00 -0.48 4.24
N LYS A 49 5.93 0.47 4.09
CA LYS A 49 6.51 0.80 2.79
C LYS A 49 7.22 -0.40 2.14
N LYS A 50 7.95 -1.20 2.92
CA LYS A 50 8.62 -2.43 2.42
C LYS A 50 7.59 -3.49 2.02
N HIS A 51 6.56 -3.69 2.84
CA HIS A 51 5.48 -4.62 2.53
C HIS A 51 4.73 -4.22 1.27
N LYS A 52 4.42 -2.93 1.09
CA LYS A 52 3.81 -2.41 -0.14
C LYS A 52 4.62 -2.76 -1.37
N VAL A 53 5.94 -2.54 -1.33
CA VAL A 53 6.85 -2.94 -2.42
C VAL A 53 6.78 -4.44 -2.66
N LYS A 54 6.71 -5.26 -1.60
CA LYS A 54 6.60 -6.71 -1.74
C LYS A 54 5.29 -7.14 -2.39
N PHE A 55 4.17 -6.54 -2.03
CA PHE A 55 2.90 -6.82 -2.68
C PHE A 55 2.87 -6.34 -4.13
N GLN A 56 3.53 -5.23 -4.46
CA GLN A 56 3.71 -4.79 -5.85
C GLN A 56 4.55 -5.79 -6.68
N GLU A 57 5.59 -6.39 -6.09
CA GLU A 57 6.33 -7.49 -6.74
C GLU A 57 5.44 -8.72 -6.95
N ILE A 58 4.64 -9.08 -5.94
CA ILE A 58 3.69 -10.20 -6.04
C ILE A 58 2.67 -9.92 -7.13
N LEU A 59 2.10 -8.72 -7.20
CA LEU A 59 1.13 -8.32 -8.22
C LEU A 59 1.69 -8.52 -9.64
N LYS A 60 2.94 -8.10 -9.86
CA LYS A 60 3.66 -8.31 -11.12
C LYS A 60 3.86 -9.79 -11.47
N SER A 61 3.94 -10.66 -10.46
CA SER A 61 4.11 -12.11 -10.64
C SER A 61 2.77 -12.86 -10.80
N VAL A 62 1.69 -12.36 -10.22
CA VAL A 62 0.35 -12.97 -10.25
C VAL A 62 -0.38 -12.62 -11.54
N GLY A 63 -0.24 -11.39 -12.02
CA GLY A 63 -0.74 -10.97 -13.32
C GLY A 63 0.37 -11.00 -14.34
N GLY A 64 0.38 -12.00 -15.23
CA GLY A 64 1.06 -11.85 -16.52
C GLY A 64 0.49 -10.61 -17.21
N TYR A 65 1.17 -9.47 -17.06
CA TYR A 65 0.87 -8.13 -17.58
C TYR A 65 -0.62 -7.82 -17.85
N GLN A 66 -1.40 -7.52 -16.82
CA GLN A 66 -2.64 -6.75 -16.95
C GLN A 66 -2.75 -5.77 -15.77
N ILE A 67 -2.17 -4.57 -15.94
CA ILE A 67 -2.42 -3.45 -15.04
C ILE A 67 -3.91 -3.09 -15.19
N SER A 68 -4.63 -3.01 -14.07
CA SER A 68 -6.06 -2.70 -14.08
C SER A 68 -6.30 -1.29 -14.65
N GLU A 69 -7.32 -1.14 -15.51
CA GLU A 69 -7.69 0.15 -16.13
C GLU A 69 -7.94 1.25 -15.09
N ILE A 70 -8.38 0.87 -13.89
CA ILE A 70 -8.63 1.79 -12.78
C ILE A 70 -7.32 2.37 -12.25
N TYR A 71 -6.23 1.59 -12.16
CA TYR A 71 -4.92 2.08 -11.75
C TYR A 71 -4.33 3.06 -12.75
N TYR A 72 -4.50 2.80 -14.06
CA TYR A 72 -4.17 3.79 -15.08
C TYR A 72 -5.02 5.04 -14.90
N ALA A 73 -6.34 4.93 -14.79
CA ALA A 73 -7.22 6.08 -14.67
C ALA A 73 -6.90 6.95 -13.44
N THR A 74 -6.56 6.36 -12.29
CA THR A 74 -6.30 7.13 -11.06
C THR A 74 -4.93 7.78 -11.02
N GLU A 75 -3.87 7.09 -11.46
CA GLU A 75 -2.53 7.70 -11.48
C GLU A 75 -2.34 8.64 -12.70
N TYR A 76 -2.76 8.28 -13.92
CA TYR A 76 -2.56 9.14 -15.10
C TYR A 76 -3.34 10.45 -15.02
N MET A 77 -4.55 10.44 -14.43
CA MET A 77 -5.33 11.67 -14.27
C MET A 77 -4.80 12.58 -13.16
N GLY A 78 -3.96 12.06 -12.25
CA GLY A 78 -3.27 12.88 -11.25
C GLY A 78 -2.05 13.62 -11.80
N TYR A 79 -1.55 13.23 -12.97
CA TYR A 79 -0.41 13.85 -13.66
C TYR A 79 -0.80 14.77 -14.84
N MET A 80 -2.09 14.86 -15.17
CA MET A 80 -2.67 15.78 -16.17
C MET A 80 -3.31 16.97 -15.47
#